data_AF-A0A3P6AKB8-F1
#
_entry.id   AF-A0A3P6AKB8-F1
#
_cell.length_a   1.000
_cell.length_b   1.000
_cell.length_c   1.000
_cell.angle_alpha   90.00
_cell.angle_beta   90.00
_cell.angle_gamma   90.00
#
_symmetry.space_group_name_H-M   'P 1'
#
loop_
_entity.id
_entity.type
_entity.pdbx_description
1 polymer ?
#
loop_
_entity_poly.entity_id
_entity_poly.type
_entity_poly.pdbx_seq_one_letter_code
_entity_poly.pdbx_strand_id
1 'polypeptide(L)'
;MSTGTDETMDRLFPKPQRKEMLRSTYVMFDAEDFSIPNPHVLKENILTAITKEGYRGRIKIKGYFGDKKTIPQELLDKYLEAGIYSKIFEGDRVARMNMMLVELLFWAMAHYPQGTNVLIITKNQNILERHKVWNVIESLEERDFYFAIEHPHTFFPPTGPTCA
;
A
#
# COMPACT_ATOMS: atom_id res chain seq x y z
N MET A 1 20.60 -9.83 27.79
CA MET A 1 19.39 -10.58 28.18
C MET A 1 18.54 -10.70 26.93
N SER A 2 18.43 -11.93 26.42
CA SER A 2 17.64 -12.26 25.23
C SER A 2 16.26 -12.72 25.69
N THR A 3 15.20 -12.11 25.16
CA THR A 3 13.89 -12.74 24.90
C THR A 3 13.04 -11.73 24.11
N GLY A 4 12.76 -12.04 22.85
CA GLY A 4 11.90 -11.25 21.97
C GLY A 4 11.67 -11.98 20.65
N THR A 5 11.21 -13.22 20.76
CA THR A 5 10.52 -14.06 19.78
C THR A 5 10.15 -13.39 18.45
N ASP A 6 10.86 -13.75 17.38
CA ASP A 6 10.41 -14.55 16.20
C ASP A 6 8.90 -14.61 15.83
N GLU A 7 8.10 -13.58 16.11
CA GLU A 7 6.67 -13.47 15.69
C GLU A 7 6.46 -12.46 14.54
N THR A 8 7.52 -11.84 14.02
CA THR A 8 7.42 -10.62 13.19
C THR A 8 7.34 -10.82 11.69
N MET A 9 7.40 -12.04 11.15
CA MET A 9 7.59 -12.22 9.69
C MET A 9 6.32 -12.39 8.85
N ASP A 10 5.12 -12.56 9.44
CA ASP A 10 3.88 -12.88 8.69
C ASP A 10 2.77 -11.82 8.78
N ARG A 11 3.05 -10.65 9.36
CA ARG A 11 2.05 -9.57 9.52
C ARG A 11 2.47 -8.31 8.77
N LEU A 12 1.52 -7.64 8.13
CA LEU A 12 1.65 -6.31 7.56
C LEU A 12 1.95 -5.28 8.67
N PHE A 13 1.23 -5.33 9.78
CA PHE A 13 1.37 -4.34 10.86
C PHE A 13 1.47 -5.01 12.25
N PRO A 14 1.99 -4.28 13.25
CA PRO A 14 1.96 -4.72 14.65
C PRO A 14 0.57 -5.18 15.09
N LYS A 15 0.49 -6.05 16.09
CA LYS A 15 -0.81 -6.48 16.61
C LYS A 15 -1.57 -5.26 17.18
N PRO A 16 -2.76 -4.92 16.68
CA PRO A 16 -3.47 -3.74 17.14
C PRO A 16 -3.93 -3.91 18.58
N GLN A 17 -3.71 -2.88 19.40
CA GLN A 17 -4.43 -2.70 20.65
C GLN A 17 -5.89 -2.30 20.38
N ARG A 18 -6.76 -2.40 21.39
CA ARG A 18 -8.20 -2.06 21.26
C ARG A 18 -8.45 -0.69 20.62
N LYS A 19 -7.63 0.32 20.96
CA LYS A 19 -7.71 1.67 20.39
C LYS A 19 -7.25 1.76 18.93
N GLU A 20 -6.36 0.87 18.50
CA GLU A 20 -5.78 0.82 17.15
C GLU A 20 -6.60 -0.04 16.18
N MET A 21 -7.53 -0.87 16.67
CA MET A 21 -8.40 -1.69 15.81
C MET A 21 -9.18 -0.86 14.77
N LEU A 22 -9.49 0.40 15.06
CA LEU A 22 -10.19 1.30 14.14
C LEU A 22 -9.26 2.27 13.38
N ARG A 23 -7.94 2.09 13.50
CA ARG A 23 -6.95 2.91 12.80
C ARG A 23 -7.14 2.80 11.28
N SER A 24 -7.17 3.94 10.61
CA SER A 24 -7.26 4.00 9.15
C SER A 24 -6.01 3.42 8.50
N THR A 25 -6.17 2.77 7.35
CA THR A 25 -5.04 2.28 6.54
C THR A 25 -5.03 2.98 5.18
N TYR A 26 -3.86 3.48 4.81
CA TYR A 26 -3.61 4.03 3.48
C TYR A 26 -2.82 3.03 2.65
N VAL A 27 -3.33 2.68 1.47
CA VAL A 27 -2.71 1.71 0.57
C VAL A 27 -2.29 2.44 -0.70
N MET A 28 -1.03 2.28 -1.07
CA MET A 28 -0.40 2.94 -2.20
C MET A 28 0.29 1.90 -3.07
N PHE A 29 0.10 1.94 -4.39
CA PHE A 29 0.83 1.06 -5.30
C PHE A 29 1.18 1.75 -6.61
N ASP A 30 2.38 1.46 -7.16
CA ASP A 30 2.74 1.88 -8.51
C ASP A 30 2.05 0.94 -9.51
N ALA A 31 1.04 1.46 -10.21
CA ALA A 31 0.19 0.68 -11.11
C ALA A 31 0.89 0.27 -12.41
N GLU A 32 2.07 0.83 -12.70
CA GLU A 32 2.91 0.39 -13.82
C GLU A 32 3.96 -0.64 -13.43
N ASP A 33 4.20 -0.84 -12.13
CA ASP A 33 5.21 -1.77 -11.63
C ASP A 33 4.73 -3.23 -11.74
N PHE A 34 3.42 -3.45 -11.79
CA PHE A 34 2.80 -4.77 -11.96
C PHE A 34 1.45 -4.70 -12.67
N SER A 35 1.14 -5.73 -13.45
CA SER A 35 -0.18 -5.87 -14.07
C SER A 35 -1.19 -6.32 -13.02
N ILE A 36 -2.31 -5.59 -12.92
CA ILE A 36 -3.45 -5.96 -12.08
C ILE A 36 -4.53 -6.53 -12.99
N PRO A 37 -4.78 -7.85 -12.97
CA PRO A 37 -5.75 -8.45 -13.88
C PRO A 37 -7.18 -8.01 -13.56
N ASN A 38 -7.49 -7.82 -12.27
CA ASN A 38 -8.81 -7.40 -11.79
C ASN A 38 -8.68 -6.51 -10.53
N PRO A 39 -9.02 -5.21 -10.62
CA PRO A 39 -8.99 -4.28 -9.49
C PRO A 39 -9.86 -4.70 -8.29
N HIS A 40 -10.98 -5.40 -8.51
CA HIS A 40 -11.85 -5.88 -7.43
C HIS A 40 -11.16 -6.98 -6.62
N VAL A 41 -10.51 -7.92 -7.31
CA VAL A 41 -9.78 -9.03 -6.65
C VAL A 41 -8.61 -8.46 -5.84
N LEU A 42 -7.87 -7.49 -6.38
CA LEU A 42 -6.81 -6.81 -5.64
C LEU A 42 -7.34 -6.18 -4.35
N LYS A 43 -8.43 -5.41 -4.45
CA LYS A 43 -9.05 -4.78 -3.27
C LYS A 43 -9.48 -5.82 -2.26
N GLU A 44 -10.18 -6.87 -2.68
CA GLU A 44 -10.66 -7.92 -1.78
C GLU A 44 -9.51 -8.58 -1.02
N ASN A 45 -8.41 -8.87 -1.71
CA ASN A 45 -7.23 -9.48 -1.10
C ASN A 45 -6.54 -8.54 -0.11
N ILE A 46 -6.40 -7.25 -0.43
CA ILE A 46 -5.88 -6.22 0.49
C ILE A 46 -6.77 -6.11 1.74
N LEU A 47 -8.09 -5.98 1.55
CA LEU A 47 -9.04 -5.88 2.65
C LEU A 47 -8.97 -7.14 3.54
N THR A 48 -8.90 -8.32 2.93
CA THR A 48 -8.80 -9.58 3.64
C THR A 48 -7.51 -9.67 4.46
N ALA A 49 -6.36 -9.27 3.89
CA ALA A 49 -5.08 -9.28 4.61
C ALA A 49 -5.12 -8.34 5.83
N ILE A 50 -5.56 -7.09 5.65
CA ILE A 50 -5.63 -6.09 6.73
C ILE A 50 -6.62 -6.52 7.83
N THR A 51 -7.79 -7.05 7.45
CA THR A 51 -8.82 -7.46 8.42
C THR A 51 -8.46 -8.71 9.20
N LYS A 52 -7.75 -9.67 8.58
CA LYS A 52 -7.20 -10.85 9.27
C LYS A 52 -6.25 -10.48 10.41
N GLU A 53 -5.54 -9.36 10.29
CA GLU A 53 -4.65 -8.85 11.33
C GLU A 53 -5.35 -8.10 12.47
N GLY A 54 -6.67 -7.89 12.37
CA GLY A 54 -7.49 -7.24 13.39
C GLY A 54 -7.77 -5.77 13.15
N TYR A 55 -7.30 -5.20 12.04
CA TYR A 55 -7.58 -3.82 11.66
C TYR A 55 -8.93 -3.71 10.92
N ARG A 56 -9.78 -2.80 11.39
CA ARG A 56 -11.16 -2.58 10.93
C ARG A 56 -11.46 -1.11 10.62
N GLY A 57 -10.43 -0.26 10.63
CA GLY A 57 -10.57 1.14 10.26
C GLY A 57 -10.86 1.35 8.78
N ARG A 58 -11.03 2.61 8.39
CA ARG A 58 -11.26 2.97 6.99
C ARG A 58 -10.01 2.68 6.16
N ILE A 59 -10.20 2.04 5.01
CA ILE A 59 -9.12 1.70 4.08
C ILE A 59 -9.24 2.57 2.84
N LYS A 60 -8.20 3.35 2.53
CA LYS A 60 -8.12 4.20 1.33
C LYS A 60 -7.05 3.62 0.41
N ILE A 61 -7.43 3.27 -0.81
CA ILE A 61 -6.52 2.67 -1.79
C ILE A 61 -6.28 3.63 -2.95
N LYS A 62 -5.02 3.87 -3.30
CA LYS A 62 -4.61 4.65 -4.48
C LYS A 62 -3.61 3.89 -5.35
N GLY A 63 -3.91 3.85 -6.64
CA GLY A 63 -2.99 3.39 -7.68
C GLY A 63 -2.36 4.58 -8.38
N TYR A 64 -1.05 4.55 -8.57
CA TYR A 64 -0.28 5.61 -9.22
C TYR A 64 0.08 5.19 -10.63
N PHE A 65 -0.39 5.93 -11.62
CA PHE A 65 -0.24 5.61 -13.03
C PHE A 65 0.59 6.69 -13.73
N GLY A 66 1.23 6.34 -14.84
CA GLY A 66 1.89 7.30 -15.72
C GLY A 66 0.90 8.09 -16.57
N ASP A 67 1.34 8.48 -17.76
CA ASP A 67 0.58 9.37 -18.65
C ASP A 67 -0.81 8.82 -18.99
N LYS A 68 -1.85 9.66 -18.81
CA LYS A 68 -3.24 9.31 -19.15
C LYS A 68 -3.40 8.88 -20.60
N LYS A 69 -2.59 9.40 -21.53
CA LYS A 69 -2.67 9.07 -22.96
C LYS A 69 -2.39 7.60 -23.24
N THR A 70 -1.68 6.91 -22.34
CA THR A 70 -1.35 5.48 -22.51
C THR A 70 -2.31 4.56 -21.77
N ILE A 71 -3.27 5.11 -21.02
CA ILE A 71 -4.16 4.33 -20.14
C ILE A 71 -5.61 4.42 -20.66
N PRO A 72 -6.23 3.29 -21.04
CA PRO A 72 -7.63 3.27 -21.46
C PRO A 72 -8.56 3.78 -20.35
N GLN A 73 -9.52 4.65 -20.69
CA GLN A 73 -10.48 5.19 -19.72
C GLN A 73 -11.29 4.07 -19.04
N GLU A 74 -11.71 3.03 -19.77
CA GLU A 74 -12.37 1.84 -19.20
C GLU A 74 -11.56 1.18 -18.07
N LEU A 75 -10.23 1.20 -18.16
CA LEU A 75 -9.40 0.63 -17.11
C LEU A 75 -9.48 1.50 -15.85
N LEU A 76 -9.40 2.82 -16.00
CA LEU A 76 -9.56 3.77 -14.88
C LEU A 76 -10.93 3.66 -14.22
N ASP A 77 -11.98 3.48 -15.03
CA ASP A 77 -13.36 3.30 -14.54
C ASP A 77 -13.48 2.01 -13.71
N LYS A 78 -12.88 0.90 -14.16
CA LYS A 78 -12.81 -0.35 -13.38
C LYS A 78 -12.11 -0.17 -12.03
N TYR A 79 -11.03 0.62 -11.97
CA TYR A 79 -10.39 0.93 -10.69
C TYR A 79 -11.33 1.73 -9.79
N LEU A 80 -12.00 2.75 -10.32
CA LEU A 80 -12.92 3.58 -9.56
C LEU A 80 -14.13 2.80 -9.06
N GLU A 81 -14.71 1.91 -9.89
CA GLU A 81 -15.79 0.99 -9.53
C GLU A 81 -15.37 0.03 -8.42
N ALA A 82 -14.12 -0.44 -8.46
CA ALA A 82 -13.53 -1.18 -7.35
C ALA A 82 -13.29 -0.29 -6.11
N GLY A 83 -13.39 1.03 -6.19
CA GLY A 83 -13.10 1.96 -5.08
C GLY A 83 -11.61 2.22 -4.88
N ILE A 84 -10.80 2.00 -5.93
CA ILE A 84 -9.39 2.34 -6.01
C ILE A 84 -9.26 3.66 -6.77
N TYR A 85 -8.66 4.66 -6.15
CA TYR A 85 -8.55 5.98 -6.75
C TYR A 85 -7.25 6.09 -7.55
N SER A 86 -7.37 6.28 -8.86
CA SER A 86 -6.23 6.47 -9.74
C SER A 86 -5.65 7.87 -9.62
N LYS A 87 -4.34 7.95 -9.42
CA LYS A 87 -3.54 9.17 -9.49
C LYS A 87 -2.68 9.09 -10.74
N ILE A 88 -3.02 9.90 -11.74
CA ILE A 88 -2.34 9.96 -13.02
C ILE A 88 -1.31 11.07 -12.96
N PHE A 89 -0.08 10.77 -13.36
CA PHE A 89 0.98 11.76 -13.45
C PHE A 89 1.81 11.53 -14.71
N GLU A 90 2.00 12.58 -15.51
CA GLU A 90 2.91 12.51 -16.65
C GLU A 90 4.36 12.45 -16.14
N GLY A 91 5.06 11.36 -16.43
CA GLY A 91 6.46 11.20 -16.07
C GLY A 91 6.89 9.74 -15.97
N ASP A 92 8.18 9.57 -15.72
CA ASP A 92 8.78 8.26 -15.50
C ASP A 92 8.46 7.71 -14.09
N ARG A 93 9.08 6.57 -13.77
CA ARG A 93 8.95 5.93 -12.46
C ARG A 93 9.33 6.86 -11.30
N VAL A 94 10.40 7.65 -11.45
CA VAL A 94 10.88 8.57 -10.41
C VAL A 94 9.83 9.65 -10.14
N ALA A 95 9.22 10.17 -11.20
CA ALA A 95 8.13 11.12 -11.09
C ALA A 95 6.92 10.55 -10.33
N ARG A 96 6.50 9.31 -10.62
CA ARG A 96 5.43 8.63 -9.88
C ARG A 96 5.78 8.40 -8.42
N MET A 97 7.03 8.02 -8.11
CA MET A 97 7.49 7.88 -6.73
C MET A 97 7.49 9.21 -5.97
N ASN A 98 7.89 10.31 -6.62
CA ASN A 98 7.77 11.65 -6.03
C ASN A 98 6.31 12.00 -5.73
N MET A 99 5.38 11.64 -6.60
CA MET A 99 3.95 11.83 -6.36
C MET A 99 3.43 10.98 -5.20
N MET A 100 3.87 9.72 -5.09
CA MET A 100 3.60 8.87 -3.92
C MET A 100 4.10 9.55 -2.64
N LEU A 101 5.33 10.05 -2.63
CA LEU A 101 5.91 10.77 -1.49
C LEU A 101 5.07 11.99 -1.08
N VAL A 102 4.67 12.82 -2.04
CA VAL A 102 3.84 14.01 -1.79
C VAL A 102 2.49 13.62 -1.19
N GLU A 103 1.83 12.60 -1.74
CA GLU A 103 0.54 12.11 -1.24
C GLU A 103 0.67 11.46 0.15
N LEU A 104 1.78 10.78 0.45
CA LEU A 104 2.08 10.27 1.79
C LEU A 104 2.23 11.41 2.80
N LEU A 105 2.94 12.48 2.44
CA LEU A 105 3.09 13.65 3.31
C LEU A 105 1.75 14.34 3.57
N PHE A 106 0.92 14.56 2.54
CA PHE A 106 -0.43 15.12 2.72
C PHE A 106 -1.32 14.22 3.58
N TRP A 107 -1.24 12.90 3.37
CA TRP A 107 -1.97 11.94 4.20
C TRP A 107 -1.53 12.02 5.67
N ALA A 108 -0.22 12.03 5.91
CA ALA A 108 0.34 12.11 7.26
C ALA A 108 -0.06 13.42 7.97
N MET A 109 0.01 14.56 7.28
CA MET A 109 -0.44 15.85 7.83
C MET A 109 -1.92 15.83 8.26
N ALA A 110 -2.78 15.16 7.49
CA ALA A 110 -4.22 15.09 7.79
C ALA A 110 -4.57 14.13 8.95
N HIS A 111 -3.67 13.22 9.32
CA HIS A 111 -3.91 12.19 10.35
C HIS A 111 -2.96 12.30 11.55
N TYR A 112 -2.14 13.34 11.60
CA TYR A 112 -1.34 13.65 12.77
C TYR A 112 -2.21 14.32 13.85
N PRO A 113 -2.06 13.99 15.15
CA PRO A 113 -1.04 13.11 15.74
C PRO A 113 -1.43 11.64 15.89
N GLN A 114 -2.62 11.21 15.46
CA GLN A 114 -3.13 9.87 15.74
C GLN A 114 -2.42 8.74 14.95
N GLY A 115 -1.77 9.09 13.84
CA GLY A 115 -1.07 8.14 12.98
C GLY A 115 -2.02 7.21 12.22
N THR A 116 -1.48 6.49 11.25
CA THR A 116 -2.22 5.52 10.43
C THR A 116 -1.34 4.34 10.06
N ASN A 117 -1.96 3.27 9.58
CA ASN A 117 -1.21 2.24 8.87
C ASN A 117 -1.00 2.69 7.42
N VAL A 118 0.15 2.37 6.84
CA VAL A 118 0.48 2.64 5.45
C VAL A 118 1.03 1.37 4.81
N LEU A 119 0.33 0.86 3.81
CA LEU A 119 0.76 -0.28 3.00
C LEU A 119 1.25 0.23 1.64
N ILE A 120 2.50 0.00 1.31
CA ILE A 120 3.11 0.30 0.01
C ILE A 120 3.29 -1.02 -0.74
N ILE A 121 2.71 -1.14 -1.93
CA ILE A 121 2.82 -2.34 -2.76
C ILE A 121 3.68 -2.02 -3.99
N THR A 122 4.82 -2.70 -4.12
CA THR A 122 5.78 -2.50 -5.23
C THR A 122 6.62 -3.77 -5.46
N LYS A 123 6.96 -4.04 -6.73
CA LYS A 123 7.94 -5.07 -7.09
C LYS A 123 9.37 -4.70 -6.69
N ASN A 124 9.68 -3.41 -6.56
CA ASN A 124 11.05 -2.95 -6.35
C ASN A 124 11.19 -2.25 -5.01
N GLN A 125 11.23 -3.01 -3.92
CA GLN A 125 11.34 -2.45 -2.57
C GLN A 125 12.61 -1.61 -2.39
N ASN A 126 13.73 -2.06 -2.99
CA ASN A 126 15.02 -1.37 -2.98
C ASN A 126 14.97 0.06 -3.54
N ILE A 127 13.97 0.38 -4.37
CA ILE A 127 13.84 1.73 -4.91
C ILE A 127 13.38 2.73 -3.84
N LEU A 128 12.64 2.27 -2.84
CA LEU A 128 12.18 3.11 -1.73
C LEU A 128 13.36 3.48 -0.82
N GLU A 129 14.24 2.52 -0.54
CA GLU A 129 15.47 2.69 0.25
C GLU A 129 16.45 3.70 -0.36
N ARG A 130 16.61 3.65 -1.70
CA ARG A 130 17.52 4.55 -2.41
C ARG A 130 16.95 5.95 -2.64
N HIS A 131 15.68 6.16 -2.33
CA HIS A 131 14.97 7.40 -2.59
C HIS A 131 14.62 8.10 -1.28
N LYS A 132 14.24 9.39 -1.35
CA LYS A 132 13.79 10.18 -0.19
C LYS A 132 12.56 9.61 0.53
N VAL A 133 11.92 8.57 -0.03
CA VAL A 133 10.76 7.93 0.58
C VAL A 133 11.14 7.25 1.90
N TRP A 134 12.30 6.59 1.95
CA TRP A 134 12.76 5.90 3.17
C TRP A 134 12.91 6.85 4.36
N ASN A 135 13.61 7.98 4.19
CA ASN A 135 13.78 8.96 5.26
C ASN A 135 12.44 9.49 5.79
N VAL A 136 11.42 9.61 4.93
CA VAL A 136 10.07 10.01 5.33
C VAL A 136 9.35 8.90 6.07
N ILE A 137 9.52 7.63 5.66
CA ILE A 137 9.00 6.47 6.39
C ILE A 137 9.56 6.46 7.82
N GLU A 138 10.89 6.50 7.97
CA GLU A 138 11.55 6.51 9.29
C GLU A 138 11.03 7.66 10.17
N SER A 139 10.92 8.86 9.60
CA SER A 139 10.41 10.04 10.33
C SER A 139 8.93 9.91 10.74
N LEU A 140 8.13 9.13 10.01
CA LEU A 140 6.72 8.92 10.31
C LEU A 140 6.50 7.73 11.26
N GLU A 141 7.37 6.73 11.25
CA GLU A 141 7.36 5.63 12.24
C GLU A 141 7.55 6.15 13.66
N GLU A 142 8.40 7.16 13.85
CA GLU A 142 8.55 7.88 15.12
C GLU A 142 7.27 8.64 15.56
N ARG A 143 6.26 8.75 14.69
CA ARG A 143 5.03 9.53 14.86
C ARG A 143 3.76 8.69 14.79
N ASP A 144 3.86 7.43 15.22
CA ASP A 144 2.73 6.48 15.33
C ASP A 144 2.12 6.06 13.98
N PHE A 145 2.88 6.17 12.89
CA PHE A 145 2.56 5.53 11.62
C PHE A 145 3.20 4.15 11.55
N TYR A 146 2.45 3.15 11.10
CA TYR A 146 2.99 1.80 10.86
C TYR A 146 3.09 1.54 9.37
N PHE A 147 4.24 1.07 8.91
CA PHE A 147 4.48 0.82 7.50
C PHE A 147 4.62 -0.68 7.21
N ALA A 148 4.08 -1.07 6.06
CA ALA A 148 4.29 -2.36 5.43
C ALA A 148 4.70 -2.11 3.98
N ILE A 149 5.76 -2.76 3.51
CA ILE A 149 6.21 -2.66 2.12
C ILE A 149 6.18 -4.06 1.53
N GLU A 150 5.26 -4.30 0.60
CA GLU A 150 4.93 -5.65 0.14
C GLU A 150 5.11 -5.82 -1.37
N HIS A 151 5.50 -7.04 -1.75
CA HIS A 151 5.50 -7.42 -3.16
C HIS A 151 4.05 -7.65 -3.63
N PRO A 152 3.66 -7.29 -4.87
CA PRO A 152 2.30 -7.50 -5.36
C PRO A 152 1.79 -8.94 -5.24
N HIS A 153 2.67 -9.93 -5.39
CA HIS A 153 2.31 -11.35 -5.26
C HIS A 153 1.77 -11.72 -3.87
N THR A 154 2.09 -10.97 -2.82
CA THR A 154 1.48 -11.13 -1.49
C THR A 154 -0.06 -11.04 -1.57
N PHE A 155 -0.59 -10.27 -2.52
CA PHE A 155 -2.02 -10.05 -2.73
C PHE A 155 -2.59 -10.74 -3.98
N PHE A 156 -1.79 -11.53 -4.67
CA PHE A 156 -2.23 -12.38 -5.77
C PHE A 156 -1.57 -13.74 -5.59
N PRO A 157 -2.16 -14.65 -4.80
CA PRO A 157 -1.60 -15.99 -4.67
C PRO A 157 -1.47 -16.60 -6.08
N PRO A 158 -0.38 -17.35 -6.37
CA PRO A 158 -0.32 -18.11 -7.59
C PRO A 158 -1.59 -18.96 -7.66
N THR A 159 -2.26 -18.93 -8.81
CA THR A 159 -3.33 -19.90 -9.09
C THR A 159 -2.75 -21.26 -8.76
N GLY A 160 -3.36 -21.99 -7.83
CA GLY A 160 -2.81 -23.22 -7.24
C GLY A 160 -2.37 -24.24 -8.29
N PRO A 161 -1.61 -25.28 -7.88
CA PRO A 161 -0.96 -26.19 -8.82
C PRO A 161 -1.98 -26.75 -9.80
N THR A 162 -1.66 -26.67 -11.09
CA THR A 162 -2.30 -27.48 -12.12
C THR A 162 -2.14 -28.92 -11.66
N CYS A 163 -3.21 -29.55 -11.19
CA CYS A 163 -3.23 -30.99 -10.96
C CYS A 163 -2.82 -31.66 -12.29
N ALA A 164 -1.69 -32.36 -12.27
CA ALA A 164 -1.33 -33.38 -13.25
C ALA A 164 -1.13 -34.68 -12.48
#